data_AF-A0A2K6D3D0-F1
#
_entry.id   AF-A0A2K6D3D0-F1
#
_cell.length_a   1.000
_cell.length_b   1.000
_cell.length_c   1.000
_cell.angle_alpha   90.00
_cell.angle_beta   90.00
_cell.angle_gamma   90.00
#
_symmetry.space_group_name_H-M   'P 1'
#
loop_
_entity.id
_entity.type
_entity.pdbx_description
1 polymer ?
#
loop_
_entity_poly.entity_id
_entity_poly.type
_entity_poly.pdbx_seq_one_letter_code
_entity_poly.pdbx_strand_id
1 'polypeptide(L)'
;PSGLSGESQLSSLDAQFWPAVLQTGTRGFHFTVDGNKRASAKVSDSISAQYPVVDHEFDAVVVGAGGAGLRAAFGLSEAGFNTACVTKLFPTRSHTVAAQGGINAALGNMEEDNWRWHFYDTVKGSDCTGDGTAMITRAGLPCQDLEFVQFHPTGIYGAGCLITEGCRGEGGILINSQGERFMERYAPVAKDLASRDVVSRSMTLEIREGRSTAMIFAGVDVTKEPIPVLPTVHYNMGGIPTNYKGQVLRHVNGQDQIVPGLYACGEAACASVHGANRLGANSLLDLVVFGRACALSIEESCRPGDKVPPIKPNAGEESVMNLDKLRFADGSIRTSELRLSMQKVRTWTRSGVSRLAAYLALHWFYFLKNRFRGMQHYSRTIQGQQKKPFEEPLEKHTLSYVDRQHWEGQCGVTLEYRPVIDKTLNEADCATVPPAIRSY
;
A
#
# COMPACT_ATOMS: atom_id res chain seq x y z
N PRO A 1 10.59 18.26 -80.08
CA PRO A 1 9.25 17.66 -79.88
C PRO A 1 9.04 17.31 -78.39
N SER A 2 8.56 18.22 -77.54
CA SER A 2 7.17 18.75 -77.46
C SER A 2 6.19 17.75 -76.83
N GLY A 3 5.87 17.95 -75.56
CA GLY A 3 4.94 17.10 -74.79
C GLY A 3 4.99 17.44 -73.29
N LEU A 4 4.30 18.51 -72.88
CA LEU A 4 4.20 18.95 -71.48
C LEU A 4 2.92 18.44 -70.79
N SER A 5 2.98 18.43 -69.45
CA SER A 5 1.91 18.69 -68.46
C SER A 5 1.59 17.54 -67.49
N GLY A 6 1.24 17.92 -66.24
CA GLY A 6 0.71 17.01 -65.22
C GLY A 6 1.51 16.92 -63.92
N GLU A 7 1.54 17.98 -63.10
CA GLU A 7 1.86 17.84 -61.68
C GLU A 7 0.64 17.31 -60.90
N SER A 8 0.85 16.48 -59.87
CA SER A 8 0.53 16.84 -58.47
C SER A 8 0.39 15.66 -57.49
N GLN A 9 0.77 15.92 -56.23
CA GLN A 9 0.36 15.27 -54.97
C GLN A 9 0.55 13.75 -54.77
N LEU A 10 1.64 13.42 -54.04
CA LEU A 10 1.67 12.29 -53.12
C LEU A 10 0.72 12.51 -51.93
N SER A 11 -0.12 11.53 -51.59
CA SER A 11 -0.59 11.36 -50.19
C SER A 11 -1.09 9.93 -49.91
N SER A 12 -0.74 9.43 -48.72
CA SER A 12 -1.35 8.31 -47.97
C SER A 12 -1.96 7.11 -48.74
N LEU A 13 -1.17 6.05 -48.89
CA LEU A 13 -1.64 4.66 -48.87
C LEU A 13 -0.80 3.87 -47.85
N ASP A 14 -1.48 3.23 -46.89
CA ASP A 14 -1.13 1.96 -46.23
C ASP A 14 -1.90 1.80 -44.90
N ALA A 15 -3.23 1.72 -45.00
CA ALA A 15 -4.06 1.14 -43.94
C ALA A 15 -3.99 -0.39 -44.07
N GLN A 16 -2.99 -1.02 -43.45
CA GLN A 16 -2.85 -2.48 -43.50
C GLN A 16 -4.01 -3.18 -42.80
N PHE A 17 -4.48 -4.28 -43.39
CA PHE A 17 -5.71 -4.96 -42.96
C PHE A 17 -5.50 -5.77 -41.68
N TRP A 18 -6.36 -5.58 -40.69
CA TRP A 18 -6.56 -6.54 -39.61
C TRP A 18 -7.43 -7.71 -40.12
N PRO A 19 -7.03 -8.98 -39.92
CA PRO A 19 -7.84 -10.11 -40.34
C PRO A 19 -9.10 -10.25 -39.48
N ALA A 20 -10.25 -10.45 -40.12
CA ALA A 20 -11.53 -10.66 -39.43
C ALA A 20 -11.51 -11.98 -38.63
N VAL A 21 -11.70 -11.88 -37.32
CA VAL A 21 -11.82 -13.05 -36.42
C VAL A 21 -13.11 -13.81 -36.73
N LEU A 22 -13.03 -15.14 -36.92
CA LEU A 22 -14.22 -15.96 -37.15
C LEU A 22 -15.17 -15.91 -35.95
N GLN A 23 -16.43 -15.55 -36.20
CA GLN A 23 -17.51 -15.73 -35.23
C GLN A 23 -17.90 -17.22 -35.13
N THR A 24 -17.30 -17.95 -34.19
CA THR A 24 -17.75 -19.30 -33.81
C THR A 24 -17.86 -19.45 -32.30
N GLY A 25 -19.09 -19.35 -31.79
CA GLY A 25 -19.46 -19.76 -30.43
C GLY A 25 -19.61 -18.63 -29.42
N THR A 26 -20.80 -18.01 -29.39
CA THR A 26 -21.29 -17.24 -28.24
C THR A 26 -21.50 -18.16 -27.03
N ARG A 27 -20.41 -18.42 -26.28
CA ARG A 27 -20.53 -19.02 -24.95
C ARG A 27 -21.23 -18.02 -24.04
N GLY A 28 -22.53 -18.24 -23.79
CA GLY A 28 -23.29 -17.44 -22.84
C GLY A 28 -22.61 -17.46 -21.47
N PHE A 29 -22.08 -16.30 -21.06
CA PHE A 29 -21.55 -16.14 -19.71
C PHE A 29 -22.72 -16.14 -18.72
N HIS A 30 -22.90 -17.25 -18.00
CA HIS A 30 -23.83 -17.30 -16.87
C HIS A 30 -23.31 -16.42 -15.72
N PHE A 31 -23.78 -15.17 -15.69
CA PHE A 31 -23.75 -14.32 -14.50
C PHE A 31 -25.16 -14.25 -13.89
N THR A 32 -25.23 -14.15 -12.57
CA THR A 32 -26.50 -13.95 -11.84
C THR A 32 -26.53 -12.52 -11.30
N VAL A 33 -27.60 -11.79 -11.60
CA VAL A 33 -27.82 -10.44 -11.07
C VAL A 33 -28.57 -10.55 -9.75
N ASP A 34 -27.83 -10.47 -8.64
CA ASP A 34 -28.37 -10.53 -7.27
C ASP A 34 -28.24 -9.21 -6.54
N GLY A 35 -29.28 -8.84 -5.78
CA GLY A 35 -29.36 -7.59 -5.01
C GLY A 35 -30.79 -7.03 -4.95
N ASN A 36 -31.03 -6.12 -4.00
CA ASN A 36 -32.38 -5.59 -3.69
C ASN A 36 -33.05 -4.81 -4.83
N LYS A 37 -32.31 -4.42 -5.88
CA LYS A 37 -32.83 -3.67 -7.04
C LYS A 37 -32.47 -4.34 -8.37
N ARG A 38 -32.81 -5.62 -8.56
CA ARG A 38 -32.59 -6.33 -9.85
C ARG A 38 -33.07 -5.56 -11.09
N ALA A 39 -34.12 -4.74 -10.96
CA ALA A 39 -34.69 -3.93 -12.04
C ALA A 39 -33.85 -2.70 -12.47
N SER A 40 -32.78 -2.33 -11.74
CA SER A 40 -31.92 -1.18 -12.12
C SER A 40 -30.60 -1.58 -12.79
N ALA A 41 -30.33 -2.88 -12.97
CA ALA A 41 -29.19 -3.36 -13.73
C ALA A 41 -29.51 -3.33 -15.24
N LYS A 42 -28.59 -2.82 -16.06
CA LYS A 42 -28.72 -2.74 -17.52
C LYS A 42 -27.62 -3.55 -18.18
N VAL A 43 -27.96 -4.45 -19.09
CA VAL A 43 -26.98 -5.22 -19.88
C VAL A 43 -26.75 -4.51 -21.21
N SER A 44 -25.49 -4.34 -21.61
CA SER A 44 -25.11 -3.66 -22.85
C SER A 44 -23.91 -4.33 -23.53
N ASP A 45 -23.99 -4.49 -24.85
CA ASP A 45 -22.88 -4.92 -25.71
C ASP A 45 -22.05 -3.71 -26.23
N SER A 46 -22.39 -2.47 -25.84
CA SER A 46 -21.83 -1.23 -26.42
C SER A 46 -20.33 -1.02 -26.19
N ILE A 47 -19.74 -1.69 -25.19
CA ILE A 47 -18.32 -1.61 -24.84
C ILE A 47 -17.54 -2.80 -25.43
N SER A 48 -18.18 -3.95 -25.65
CA SER A 48 -17.59 -5.08 -26.36
C SER A 48 -18.63 -6.10 -26.81
N ALA A 49 -18.68 -6.38 -28.11
CA ALA A 49 -19.46 -7.48 -28.68
C ALA A 49 -18.95 -8.89 -28.27
N GLN A 50 -17.88 -8.98 -27.48
CA GLN A 50 -17.32 -10.24 -26.96
C GLN A 50 -17.50 -10.40 -25.43
N TYR A 51 -17.77 -9.31 -24.71
CA TYR A 51 -17.91 -9.27 -23.26
C TYR A 51 -19.12 -8.40 -22.88
N PRO A 52 -20.28 -9.01 -22.56
CA PRO A 52 -21.47 -8.24 -22.17
C PRO A 52 -21.17 -7.48 -20.87
N VAL A 53 -21.44 -6.17 -20.86
CA VAL A 53 -21.27 -5.31 -19.69
C VAL A 53 -22.58 -5.18 -18.96
N VAL A 54 -22.52 -5.09 -17.62
CA VAL A 54 -23.68 -4.87 -16.76
C VAL A 54 -23.46 -3.58 -15.95
N ASP A 55 -24.25 -2.55 -16.26
CA ASP A 55 -24.25 -1.29 -15.53
C ASP A 55 -25.09 -1.39 -14.26
N HIS A 56 -24.60 -0.80 -13.17
CA HIS A 56 -25.29 -0.72 -11.89
C HIS A 56 -25.17 0.69 -11.31
N GLU A 57 -26.26 1.21 -10.74
CA GLU A 57 -26.33 2.54 -10.12
C GLU A 57 -26.43 2.42 -8.58
N PHE A 58 -25.48 3.05 -7.88
CA PHE A 58 -25.33 3.06 -6.42
C PHE A 58 -24.90 4.46 -5.95
N ASP A 59 -25.23 4.82 -4.71
CA ASP A 59 -24.81 6.10 -4.12
C ASP A 59 -23.32 6.06 -3.74
N ALA A 60 -22.82 4.87 -3.36
CA ALA A 60 -21.42 4.63 -3.02
C ALA A 60 -20.97 3.21 -3.41
N VAL A 61 -19.70 3.06 -3.76
CA VAL A 61 -19.07 1.77 -4.08
C VAL A 61 -17.77 1.63 -3.28
N VAL A 62 -17.67 0.58 -2.48
CA VAL A 62 -16.48 0.24 -1.69
C VAL A 62 -15.76 -0.94 -2.33
N VAL A 63 -14.48 -0.79 -2.67
CA VAL A 63 -13.66 -1.84 -3.29
C VAL A 63 -12.77 -2.51 -2.24
N GLY A 64 -13.07 -3.78 -1.94
CA GLY A 64 -12.40 -4.61 -0.94
C GLY A 64 -13.27 -4.86 0.29
N ALA A 65 -13.26 -6.09 0.81
CA ALA A 65 -14.04 -6.52 1.97
C ALA A 65 -13.14 -7.02 3.14
N GLY A 66 -11.98 -6.39 3.33
CA GLY A 66 -11.22 -6.45 4.59
C GLY A 66 -11.83 -5.53 5.65
N GLY A 67 -11.22 -5.45 6.83
CA GLY A 67 -11.77 -4.69 7.97
C GLY A 67 -12.17 -3.24 7.65
N ALA A 68 -11.35 -2.52 6.87
CA ALA A 68 -11.64 -1.14 6.49
C ALA A 68 -12.82 -1.03 5.52
N GLY A 69 -12.81 -1.83 4.45
CA GLY A 69 -13.86 -1.84 3.45
C GLY A 69 -15.20 -2.32 4.01
N LEU A 70 -15.21 -3.30 4.92
CA LEU A 70 -16.42 -3.68 5.65
C LEU A 70 -16.92 -2.53 6.53
N ARG A 71 -16.04 -1.87 7.32
CA ARG A 71 -16.46 -0.76 8.19
C ARG A 71 -17.01 0.43 7.41
N ALA A 72 -16.43 0.73 6.25
CA ALA A 72 -16.93 1.75 5.33
C ALA A 72 -18.28 1.34 4.71
N ALA A 73 -18.37 0.14 4.14
CA ALA A 73 -19.58 -0.32 3.44
C ALA A 73 -20.80 -0.41 4.37
N PHE A 74 -20.64 -0.95 5.58
CA PHE A 74 -21.75 -0.98 6.54
C PHE A 74 -22.03 0.39 7.15
N GLY A 75 -21.02 1.25 7.33
CA GLY A 75 -21.20 2.63 7.82
C GLY A 75 -21.98 3.52 6.85
N LEU A 76 -21.73 3.40 5.55
CA LEU A 76 -22.50 4.06 4.51
C LEU A 76 -23.94 3.54 4.46
N SER A 77 -24.13 2.22 4.59
CA SER A 77 -25.47 1.61 4.66
C SER A 77 -26.24 2.00 5.93
N GLU A 78 -25.54 2.14 7.07
CA GLU A 78 -26.01 2.63 8.38
C GLU A 78 -26.48 4.10 8.28
N ALA A 79 -25.76 4.93 7.53
CA ALA A 79 -26.16 6.30 7.14
C ALA A 79 -27.18 6.35 5.96
N GLY A 80 -27.73 5.21 5.54
CA GLY A 80 -28.81 5.12 4.55
C GLY A 80 -28.41 5.15 3.07
N PHE A 81 -27.11 5.24 2.75
CA PHE A 81 -26.63 5.24 1.36
C PHE A 81 -26.78 3.85 0.70
N ASN A 82 -27.32 3.82 -0.51
CA ASN A 82 -27.41 2.62 -1.34
C ASN A 82 -25.99 2.19 -1.78
N THR A 83 -25.38 1.29 -1.01
CA THR A 83 -23.94 1.00 -1.06
C THR A 83 -23.63 -0.38 -1.65
N ALA A 84 -22.70 -0.44 -2.61
CA ALA A 84 -22.12 -1.69 -3.08
C ALA A 84 -20.76 -2.00 -2.40
N CYS A 85 -20.51 -3.27 -2.05
CA CYS A 85 -19.20 -3.74 -1.62
C CYS A 85 -18.67 -4.76 -2.64
N VAL A 86 -17.66 -4.36 -3.42
CA VAL A 86 -17.07 -5.16 -4.50
C VAL A 86 -15.76 -5.77 -4.01
N THR A 87 -15.65 -7.11 -3.99
CA THR A 87 -14.47 -7.80 -3.46
C THR A 87 -14.08 -9.00 -4.31
N LYS A 88 -12.77 -9.19 -4.54
CA LYS A 88 -12.20 -10.33 -5.27
C LYS A 88 -12.09 -11.62 -4.42
N LEU A 89 -12.37 -11.52 -3.12
CA LEU A 89 -12.37 -12.63 -2.15
C LEU A 89 -13.67 -12.60 -1.34
N PHE A 90 -14.15 -13.76 -0.90
CA PHE A 90 -15.16 -13.82 0.16
C PHE A 90 -14.65 -13.07 1.41
N PRO A 91 -15.44 -12.23 2.10
CA PRO A 91 -14.92 -11.26 3.06
C PRO A 91 -14.00 -11.84 4.15
N THR A 92 -14.32 -13.01 4.71
CA THR A 92 -13.49 -13.66 5.76
C THR A 92 -12.22 -14.32 5.24
N ARG A 93 -11.94 -14.27 3.93
CA ARG A 93 -10.66 -14.61 3.31
C ARG A 93 -9.78 -13.39 3.06
N SER A 94 -10.27 -12.17 3.31
CA SER A 94 -9.45 -10.95 3.27
C SER A 94 -8.35 -11.01 4.32
N HIS A 95 -7.17 -10.47 4.00
CA HIS A 95 -5.97 -10.68 4.83
C HIS A 95 -6.06 -10.14 6.28
N THR A 96 -7.05 -9.28 6.59
CA THR A 96 -7.43 -8.92 7.96
C THR A 96 -7.60 -10.16 8.88
N VAL A 97 -8.05 -11.30 8.36
CA VAL A 97 -8.25 -12.55 9.12
C VAL A 97 -6.95 -13.16 9.66
N ALA A 98 -5.79 -12.78 9.13
CA ALA A 98 -4.48 -13.29 9.55
C ALA A 98 -3.76 -12.37 10.56
N ALA A 99 -4.41 -11.31 11.04
CA ALA A 99 -3.88 -10.49 12.13
C ALA A 99 -3.93 -11.26 13.47
N GLN A 100 -2.82 -11.30 14.19
CA GLN A 100 -2.66 -12.11 15.41
C GLN A 100 -2.66 -11.28 16.70
N GLY A 101 -1.73 -10.31 16.81
CA GLY A 101 -1.35 -9.70 18.10
C GLY A 101 -2.37 -8.78 18.78
N GLY A 102 -3.56 -8.62 18.20
CA GLY A 102 -4.64 -7.81 18.77
C GLY A 102 -4.96 -6.54 17.97
N ILE A 103 -5.87 -5.75 18.55
CA ILE A 103 -6.20 -4.37 18.18
C ILE A 103 -5.94 -3.50 19.41
N ASN A 104 -5.15 -2.44 19.26
CA ASN A 104 -4.92 -1.53 20.37
C ASN A 104 -6.13 -0.63 20.58
N ALA A 105 -6.63 -0.53 21.81
CA ALA A 105 -7.53 0.54 22.27
C ALA A 105 -7.10 0.99 23.68
N ALA A 106 -6.96 2.31 23.89
CA ALA A 106 -6.52 2.87 25.17
C ALA A 106 -7.68 2.86 26.17
N LEU A 107 -7.87 1.73 26.85
CA LEU A 107 -9.05 1.44 27.66
C LEU A 107 -8.82 1.58 29.18
N GLY A 108 -7.57 1.67 29.64
CA GLY A 108 -7.24 1.76 31.07
C GLY A 108 -7.60 0.52 31.91
N ASN A 109 -7.77 -0.64 31.27
CA ASN A 109 -8.30 -1.85 31.92
C ASN A 109 -7.30 -2.56 32.87
N MET A 110 -6.00 -2.28 32.73
CA MET A 110 -4.92 -2.96 33.48
C MET A 110 -4.11 -1.98 34.35
N GLU A 111 -3.91 -0.76 33.85
CA GLU A 111 -3.26 0.38 34.50
C GLU A 111 -3.80 1.69 33.88
N GLU A 112 -3.46 2.86 34.45
CA GLU A 112 -3.96 4.16 33.97
C GLU A 112 -3.34 4.54 32.63
N ASP A 113 -4.19 4.78 31.62
CA ASP A 113 -3.81 4.83 30.20
C ASP A 113 -4.31 6.12 29.52
N ASN A 114 -3.60 6.60 28.50
CA ASN A 114 -3.86 7.87 27.83
C ASN A 114 -3.78 7.72 26.31
N TRP A 115 -4.88 8.04 25.62
CA TRP A 115 -5.05 7.90 24.17
C TRP A 115 -3.96 8.57 23.31
N ARG A 116 -3.18 9.52 23.86
CA ARG A 116 -2.05 10.17 23.18
C ARG A 116 -0.84 9.27 23.00
N TRP A 117 -0.66 8.24 23.84
CA TRP A 117 0.46 7.28 23.74
C TRP A 117 0.22 6.19 22.68
N HIS A 118 -1.00 6.15 22.15
CA HIS A 118 -1.58 5.03 21.41
C HIS A 118 -1.21 4.92 19.93
N PHE A 119 -0.42 5.85 19.38
CA PHE A 119 -0.56 6.27 17.98
C PHE A 119 0.05 5.38 16.86
N TYR A 120 1.04 4.52 17.13
CA TYR A 120 2.14 4.24 16.18
C TYR A 120 2.00 2.95 15.29
N ASP A 121 0.93 2.14 15.34
CA ASP A 121 1.14 0.67 15.52
C ASP A 121 0.77 -0.49 14.49
N THR A 122 0.16 -0.48 13.27
CA THR A 122 0.30 -1.66 12.30
C THR A 122 -0.27 -1.47 10.88
N VAL A 123 0.16 -2.21 9.82
CA VAL A 123 -0.34 -3.54 9.35
C VAL A 123 0.75 -4.51 8.83
N LYS A 124 0.57 -5.84 8.88
CA LYS A 124 0.56 -6.70 7.66
C LYS A 124 0.30 -8.19 7.89
N GLY A 125 -0.32 -8.78 6.87
CA GLY A 125 0.29 -9.85 6.09
C GLY A 125 -0.14 -9.67 4.63
N SER A 126 0.13 -10.59 3.70
CA SER A 126 -0.11 -10.30 2.27
C SER A 126 -0.56 -11.45 1.37
N ASP A 127 -1.86 -11.42 1.04
CA ASP A 127 -2.36 -11.62 -0.34
C ASP A 127 -2.46 -10.28 -1.10
N CYS A 128 -1.73 -9.26 -0.63
CA CYS A 128 -1.79 -7.88 -1.08
C CYS A 128 -0.99 -7.69 -2.37
N THR A 129 -1.67 -7.81 -3.51
CA THR A 129 -1.13 -7.56 -4.85
C THR A 129 -1.10 -6.08 -5.25
N GLY A 130 -1.60 -5.17 -4.41
CA GLY A 130 -1.56 -3.73 -4.65
C GLY A 130 -2.58 -3.21 -5.67
N ASP A 131 -3.64 -3.97 -5.96
CA ASP A 131 -4.57 -3.70 -7.07
C ASP A 131 -5.17 -2.27 -7.03
N GLY A 132 -5.56 -1.80 -5.85
CA GLY A 132 -6.10 -0.45 -5.62
C GLY A 132 -5.07 0.64 -5.87
N THR A 133 -3.86 0.48 -5.30
CA THR A 133 -2.70 1.35 -5.57
C THR A 133 -2.45 1.45 -7.08
N ALA A 134 -2.45 0.32 -7.77
CA ALA A 134 -2.24 0.25 -9.22
C ALA A 134 -3.42 0.82 -10.04
N MET A 135 -4.66 0.85 -9.51
CA MET A 135 -5.77 1.60 -10.13
C MET A 135 -5.53 3.11 -10.05
N ILE A 136 -5.05 3.61 -8.91
CA ILE A 136 -4.71 5.03 -8.73
C ILE A 136 -3.54 5.43 -9.64
N THR A 137 -2.50 4.59 -9.76
CA THR A 137 -1.43 4.79 -10.76
C THR A 137 -1.98 4.81 -12.20
N ARG A 138 -2.90 3.89 -12.56
CA ARG A 138 -3.56 3.88 -13.88
C ARG A 138 -4.46 5.11 -14.13
N ALA A 139 -4.94 5.77 -13.08
CA ALA A 139 -5.69 7.02 -13.18
C ALA A 139 -4.78 8.27 -13.29
N GLY A 140 -3.45 8.11 -13.33
CA GLY A 140 -2.50 9.23 -13.34
C GLY A 140 -2.39 9.96 -12.00
N LEU A 141 -2.89 9.38 -10.92
CA LEU A 141 -2.86 9.95 -9.57
C LEU A 141 -1.61 9.44 -8.81
N PRO A 142 -1.06 10.25 -7.89
CA PRO A 142 0.14 9.89 -7.14
C PRO A 142 -0.12 8.74 -6.16
N CYS A 143 0.92 7.94 -5.92
CA CYS A 143 1.02 7.11 -4.72
C CYS A 143 2.11 7.68 -3.81
N GLN A 144 1.89 7.67 -2.49
CA GLN A 144 2.73 8.31 -1.50
C GLN A 144 3.58 7.29 -0.73
N ASP A 145 4.83 7.63 -0.41
CA ASP A 145 5.73 6.93 0.52
C ASP A 145 5.98 5.43 0.22
N LEU A 146 5.87 5.02 -1.04
CA LEU A 146 6.01 3.61 -1.46
C LEU A 146 7.40 3.00 -1.18
N GLU A 147 8.43 3.80 -0.90
CA GLU A 147 9.74 3.29 -0.49
C GLU A 147 9.76 2.76 0.95
N PHE A 148 8.75 3.08 1.77
CA PHE A 148 8.68 2.71 3.17
C PHE A 148 7.98 1.34 3.34
N VAL A 149 8.76 0.27 3.19
CA VAL A 149 8.33 -1.12 3.42
C VAL A 149 8.89 -1.61 4.76
N GLN A 150 8.01 -2.06 5.67
CA GLN A 150 8.43 -2.63 6.96
C GLN A 150 8.83 -4.10 6.81
N PHE A 151 9.77 -4.52 7.66
CA PHE A 151 10.05 -5.91 7.97
C PHE A 151 9.55 -6.20 9.40
N HIS A 152 8.82 -7.30 9.61
CA HIS A 152 8.48 -7.78 10.95
C HIS A 152 9.70 -8.53 11.51
N PRO A 153 10.13 -8.29 12.76
CA PRO A 153 11.28 -8.99 13.33
C PRO A 153 11.12 -10.51 13.30
N THR A 154 9.94 -11.01 13.66
CA THR A 154 9.66 -12.43 13.90
C THR A 154 8.77 -13.05 12.82
N GLY A 155 9.32 -13.28 11.62
CA GLY A 155 8.74 -14.21 10.65
C GLY A 155 9.41 -15.57 10.74
N ILE A 156 8.67 -16.68 10.65
CA ILE A 156 9.20 -18.06 10.74
C ILE A 156 10.19 -18.30 9.59
N TYR A 157 11.35 -18.88 9.91
CA TYR A 157 12.35 -19.26 8.91
C TYR A 157 11.79 -20.22 7.85
N GLY A 158 12.12 -19.94 6.58
CA GLY A 158 11.66 -20.71 5.42
C GLY A 158 10.20 -20.43 5.03
N ALA A 159 9.25 -20.60 5.96
CA ALA A 159 7.82 -20.45 5.71
C ALA A 159 7.36 -18.98 5.58
N GLY A 160 8.04 -18.03 6.25
CA GLY A 160 7.70 -16.61 6.25
C GLY A 160 6.41 -16.24 7.01
N CYS A 161 5.76 -17.21 7.66
CA CYS A 161 4.57 -16.98 8.48
C CYS A 161 4.86 -16.05 9.66
N LEU A 162 3.86 -15.28 10.09
CA LEU A 162 4.00 -14.38 11.23
C LEU A 162 4.04 -15.14 12.56
N ILE A 163 5.06 -14.89 13.38
CA ILE A 163 4.98 -15.04 14.84
C ILE A 163 4.68 -13.66 15.42
N THR A 164 3.57 -13.55 16.15
CA THR A 164 3.11 -12.29 16.73
C THR A 164 4.17 -11.58 17.58
N GLU A 165 4.18 -10.25 17.50
CA GLU A 165 4.94 -9.39 18.41
C GLU A 165 4.51 -9.57 19.88
N GLY A 166 3.28 -10.01 20.12
CA GLY A 166 2.78 -10.40 21.44
C GLY A 166 3.66 -11.46 22.12
N CYS A 167 4.36 -12.34 21.38
CA CYS A 167 5.30 -13.29 21.99
C CYS A 167 6.47 -12.59 22.72
N ARG A 168 6.81 -11.34 22.37
CA ARG A 168 7.77 -10.50 23.10
C ARG A 168 7.10 -9.64 24.17
N GLY A 169 5.83 -9.27 23.97
CA GLY A 169 5.00 -8.61 25.00
C GLY A 169 4.82 -9.49 26.24
N GLU A 170 4.48 -10.76 26.03
CA GLU A 170 4.36 -11.81 27.05
C GLU A 170 5.74 -12.32 27.56
N GLY A 171 6.79 -11.50 27.49
CA GLY A 171 8.11 -11.76 28.08
C GLY A 171 9.08 -12.63 27.27
N GLY A 172 8.72 -13.10 26.07
CA GLY A 172 9.65 -13.84 25.20
C GLY A 172 10.79 -12.97 24.66
N ILE A 173 11.96 -13.59 24.45
CA ILE A 173 13.20 -12.88 24.14
C ILE A 173 13.82 -13.32 22.80
N LEU A 174 14.59 -12.44 22.17
CA LEU A 174 15.41 -12.78 21.00
C LEU A 174 16.84 -13.12 21.45
N ILE A 175 17.30 -14.30 21.05
CA ILE A 175 18.66 -14.80 21.30
C ILE A 175 19.43 -15.02 20.00
N ASN A 176 20.75 -14.86 20.04
CA ASN A 176 21.65 -15.20 18.93
C ASN A 176 22.25 -16.62 19.12
N SER A 177 23.12 -17.07 18.20
CA SER A 177 23.75 -18.40 18.29
C SER A 177 24.70 -18.61 19.47
N GLN A 178 24.99 -17.56 20.25
CA GLN A 178 25.80 -17.63 21.48
C GLN A 178 24.91 -17.65 22.74
N GLY A 179 23.59 -17.61 22.59
CA GLY A 179 22.63 -17.47 23.70
C GLY A 179 22.51 -16.04 24.25
N GLU A 180 23.17 -15.05 23.64
CA GLU A 180 23.09 -13.66 24.06
C GLU A 180 21.70 -13.09 23.74
N ARG A 181 21.05 -12.47 24.72
CA ARG A 181 19.89 -11.59 24.53
C ARG A 181 20.33 -10.24 23.94
N PHE A 182 20.79 -10.29 22.69
CA PHE A 182 21.48 -9.18 22.01
C PHE A 182 20.69 -7.86 21.99
N MET A 183 19.37 -7.88 22.12
CA MET A 183 18.56 -6.65 22.18
C MET A 183 18.87 -5.76 23.38
N GLU A 184 19.40 -6.28 24.49
CA GLU A 184 19.85 -5.47 25.63
C GLU A 184 21.05 -4.57 25.29
N ARG A 185 21.84 -4.96 24.28
CA ARG A 185 22.97 -4.20 23.74
C ARG A 185 22.57 -3.19 22.66
N TYR A 186 21.44 -3.39 21.96
CA TYR A 186 20.97 -2.49 20.90
C TYR A 186 19.88 -1.50 21.33
N ALA A 187 19.09 -1.84 22.34
CA ALA A 187 18.04 -1.00 22.91
C ALA A 187 17.96 -1.23 24.43
N PRO A 188 18.84 -0.61 25.24
CA PRO A 188 19.01 -0.98 26.65
C PRO A 188 17.75 -0.83 27.50
N VAL A 189 16.84 0.08 27.14
CA VAL A 189 15.58 0.29 27.87
C VAL A 189 14.52 -0.69 27.37
N ALA A 190 14.04 -0.53 26.13
CA ALA A 190 12.92 -1.28 25.57
C ALA A 190 13.25 -2.73 25.15
N LYS A 191 14.52 -3.06 24.92
CA LYS A 191 15.02 -4.41 24.58
C LYS A 191 14.24 -5.00 23.40
N ASP A 192 13.65 -6.18 23.57
CA ASP A 192 12.86 -6.89 22.55
C ASP A 192 11.57 -6.14 22.14
N LEU A 193 11.12 -5.18 22.95
CA LEU A 193 9.97 -4.29 22.67
C LEU A 193 10.39 -2.95 22.03
N ALA A 194 11.68 -2.79 21.67
CA ALA A 194 12.10 -1.69 20.82
C ALA A 194 11.37 -1.70 19.47
N SER A 195 11.33 -0.55 18.81
CA SER A 195 10.61 -0.42 17.54
C SER A 195 11.08 -1.41 16.47
N ARG A 196 10.11 -1.90 15.66
CA ARG A 196 10.34 -2.96 14.66
C ARG A 196 11.48 -2.69 13.68
N ASP A 197 11.70 -1.43 13.32
CA ASP A 197 12.81 -1.04 12.47
C ASP A 197 14.16 -1.13 13.20
N VAL A 198 14.22 -0.85 14.51
CA VAL A 198 15.41 -1.12 15.34
C VAL A 198 15.65 -2.63 15.45
N VAL A 199 14.66 -3.40 15.93
CA VAL A 199 14.83 -4.85 16.18
C VAL A 199 15.22 -5.60 14.89
N SER A 200 14.55 -5.31 13.77
CA SER A 200 14.88 -5.93 12.48
C SER A 200 16.29 -5.60 12.00
N ARG A 201 16.81 -4.40 12.29
CA ARG A 201 18.20 -4.03 12.00
C ARG A 201 19.17 -4.78 12.90
N SER A 202 18.90 -4.87 14.20
CA SER A 202 19.72 -5.61 15.16
C SER A 202 19.83 -7.09 14.77
N MET A 203 18.71 -7.77 14.51
CA MET A 203 18.71 -9.15 13.99
C MET A 203 19.53 -9.29 12.70
N THR A 204 19.41 -8.33 11.78
CA THR A 204 20.17 -8.33 10.52
C THR A 204 21.68 -8.15 10.75
N LEU A 205 22.10 -7.39 11.77
CA LEU A 205 23.51 -7.24 12.14
C LEU A 205 24.06 -8.53 12.77
N GLU A 206 23.34 -9.12 13.73
CA GLU A 206 23.71 -10.41 14.32
C GLU A 206 23.92 -11.51 13.26
N ILE A 207 23.00 -11.61 12.29
CA ILE A 207 23.11 -12.56 11.18
C ILE A 207 24.34 -12.26 10.30
N ARG A 208 24.58 -10.99 9.97
CA ARG A 208 25.73 -10.57 9.12
C ARG A 208 27.08 -10.74 9.79
N GLU A 209 27.13 -10.67 11.12
CA GLU A 209 28.33 -10.86 11.93
C GLU A 209 28.53 -12.32 12.35
N GLY A 210 27.79 -13.26 11.74
CA GLY A 210 27.96 -14.71 11.93
C GLY A 210 27.29 -15.29 13.18
N ARG A 211 26.53 -14.48 13.93
CA ARG A 211 25.82 -14.90 15.15
C ARG A 211 24.39 -15.40 14.89
N SER A 212 24.07 -15.76 13.65
CA SER A 212 22.79 -16.41 13.31
C SER A 212 22.72 -17.82 13.91
N THR A 213 21.59 -18.16 14.53
CA THR A 213 21.23 -19.57 14.76
C THR A 213 21.14 -20.27 13.41
N ALA A 214 21.86 -21.38 13.24
CA ALA A 214 21.92 -22.11 11.97
C ALA A 214 20.85 -23.20 11.81
N MET A 215 19.97 -23.39 12.82
CA MET A 215 18.98 -24.46 12.82
C MET A 215 17.81 -24.14 11.88
N ILE A 216 17.71 -24.94 10.81
CA ILE A 216 16.51 -25.09 10.01
C ILE A 216 15.70 -26.23 10.62
N PHE A 217 14.50 -25.96 11.15
CA PHE A 217 13.28 -26.79 10.98
C PHE A 217 12.09 -26.12 11.69
N ALA A 218 10.93 -26.11 11.04
CA ALA A 218 9.68 -25.55 11.58
C ALA A 218 8.78 -26.67 12.17
N GLY A 219 9.35 -27.47 13.08
CA GLY A 219 8.67 -28.56 13.81
C GLY A 219 8.80 -28.40 15.32
N VAL A 220 8.90 -27.14 15.78
CA VAL A 220 9.34 -26.75 17.13
C VAL A 220 8.22 -26.91 18.16
N ASP A 221 8.54 -27.57 19.27
CA ASP A 221 7.74 -27.49 20.50
C ASP A 221 8.16 -26.24 21.28
N VAL A 222 7.30 -25.21 21.23
CA VAL A 222 7.55 -23.89 21.87
C VAL A 222 7.66 -23.95 23.40
N THR A 223 7.33 -25.07 24.03
CA THR A 223 7.55 -25.29 25.48
C THR A 223 8.97 -25.80 25.80
N LYS A 224 9.76 -26.13 24.78
CA LYS A 224 11.09 -26.75 24.92
C LYS A 224 12.18 -26.07 24.09
N GLU A 225 11.84 -25.55 22.91
CA GLU A 225 12.80 -25.08 21.90
C GLU A 225 12.45 -23.69 21.34
N PRO A 226 13.44 -22.85 20.99
CA PRO A 226 13.20 -21.53 20.43
C PRO A 226 12.76 -21.60 18.95
N ILE A 227 11.81 -20.74 18.56
CA ILE A 227 11.32 -20.67 17.18
C ILE A 227 12.37 -20.01 16.27
N PRO A 228 12.81 -20.63 15.16
CA PRO A 228 13.73 -20.00 14.22
C PRO A 228 13.02 -18.88 13.44
N VAL A 229 13.49 -17.64 13.61
CA VAL A 229 12.85 -16.43 13.08
C VAL A 229 13.83 -15.50 12.37
N LEU A 230 13.35 -14.75 11.38
CA LEU A 230 14.10 -13.69 10.70
C LEU A 230 13.21 -12.49 10.28
N PRO A 231 13.81 -11.29 10.09
CA PRO A 231 13.14 -10.12 9.55
C PRO A 231 12.49 -10.40 8.18
N THR A 232 11.16 -10.36 8.13
CA THR A 232 10.36 -10.80 6.98
C THR A 232 9.46 -9.66 6.49
N VAL A 233 9.28 -9.51 5.16
CA VAL A 233 8.53 -8.39 4.58
C VAL A 233 7.10 -8.33 5.14
N HIS A 234 6.86 -7.28 5.90
CA HIS A 234 5.60 -6.88 6.50
C HIS A 234 5.21 -5.56 5.80
N TYR A 235 4.70 -4.53 6.49
CA TYR A 235 3.88 -3.45 5.89
C TYR A 235 4.38 -2.79 4.61
N ASN A 236 3.45 -2.22 3.84
CA ASN A 236 3.74 -1.05 3.01
C ASN A 236 3.19 0.18 3.76
N MET A 237 4.04 1.07 4.29
CA MET A 237 3.58 2.33 4.92
C MET A 237 3.03 3.31 3.88
N GLY A 238 3.58 3.26 2.66
CA GLY A 238 3.09 3.98 1.51
C GLY A 238 1.83 3.36 0.89
N GLY A 239 1.05 4.21 0.23
CA GLY A 239 -0.25 3.90 -0.35
C GLY A 239 -0.84 5.10 -1.08
N ILE A 240 -2.17 5.14 -1.21
CA ILE A 240 -2.91 6.24 -1.85
C ILE A 240 -2.93 7.44 -0.86
N PRO A 241 -2.38 8.62 -1.18
CA PRO A 241 -2.39 9.76 -0.27
C PRO A 241 -3.81 10.21 0.05
N THR A 242 -4.10 10.40 1.33
CA THR A 242 -5.41 10.88 1.82
C THR A 242 -5.23 11.97 2.87
N ASN A 243 -6.29 12.76 3.11
CA ASN A 243 -6.39 13.58 4.31
C ASN A 243 -6.94 12.76 5.50
N TYR A 244 -7.03 13.37 6.69
CA TYR A 244 -7.54 12.70 7.90
C TYR A 244 -9.01 12.25 7.83
N LYS A 245 -9.78 12.72 6.83
CA LYS A 245 -11.15 12.26 6.52
C LYS A 245 -11.21 11.11 5.51
N GLY A 246 -10.05 10.61 5.07
CA GLY A 246 -9.93 9.52 4.09
C GLY A 246 -10.16 9.94 2.63
N GLN A 247 -10.33 11.24 2.35
CA GLN A 247 -10.48 11.77 0.99
C GLN A 247 -9.12 11.71 0.27
N VAL A 248 -9.09 11.19 -0.95
CA VAL A 248 -7.84 11.05 -1.74
C VAL A 248 -7.34 12.42 -2.19
N LEU A 249 -6.02 12.62 -2.12
CA LEU A 249 -5.35 13.86 -2.47
C LEU A 249 -4.56 13.71 -3.78
N ARG A 250 -4.49 14.80 -4.53
CA ARG A 250 -3.43 15.09 -5.50
C ARG A 250 -2.66 16.31 -5.03
N HIS A 251 -1.38 16.42 -5.36
CA HIS A 251 -0.59 17.62 -5.08
C HIS A 251 -0.38 18.39 -6.38
N VAL A 252 -0.70 19.69 -6.41
CA VAL A 252 -0.61 20.54 -7.60
C VAL A 252 -0.14 21.92 -7.19
N ASN A 253 0.91 22.44 -7.84
CA ASN A 253 1.46 23.78 -7.60
C ASN A 253 1.79 24.07 -6.11
N GLY A 254 2.30 23.06 -5.38
CA GLY A 254 2.63 23.17 -3.95
C GLY A 254 1.44 23.03 -2.99
N GLN A 255 0.25 22.69 -3.48
CA GLN A 255 -0.97 22.59 -2.67
C GLN A 255 -1.66 21.24 -2.83
N ASP A 256 -2.16 20.70 -1.71
CA ASP A 256 -3.00 19.50 -1.71
C ASP A 256 -4.43 19.85 -2.18
N GLN A 257 -4.98 19.01 -3.06
CA GLN A 257 -6.34 19.12 -3.58
C GLN A 257 -7.05 17.77 -3.44
N ILE A 258 -8.28 17.79 -2.93
CA ILE A 258 -9.13 16.60 -2.87
C ILE A 258 -9.49 16.15 -4.30
N VAL A 259 -9.45 14.84 -4.54
CA VAL A 259 -10.01 14.20 -5.72
C VAL A 259 -11.51 13.93 -5.45
N PRO A 260 -12.45 14.63 -6.11
CA PRO A 260 -13.86 14.53 -5.74
C PRO A 260 -14.42 13.11 -5.93
N GLY A 261 -15.20 12.65 -4.95
CA GLY A 261 -15.82 11.32 -4.97
C GLY A 261 -14.87 10.14 -4.68
N LEU A 262 -13.57 10.38 -4.42
CA LEU A 262 -12.58 9.33 -4.23
C LEU A 262 -12.04 9.28 -2.79
N TYR A 263 -12.10 8.10 -2.18
CA TYR A 263 -11.72 7.84 -0.79
C TYR A 263 -10.82 6.60 -0.68
N ALA A 264 -9.96 6.54 0.35
CA ALA A 264 -9.15 5.35 0.67
C ALA A 264 -8.90 5.22 2.19
N CYS A 265 -8.79 3.99 2.69
CA CYS A 265 -8.56 3.66 4.12
C CYS A 265 -7.82 2.32 4.29
N GLY A 266 -7.17 2.11 5.43
CA GLY A 266 -6.34 0.93 5.70
C GLY A 266 -5.07 0.85 4.84
N GLU A 267 -4.50 -0.36 4.68
CA GLU A 267 -3.23 -0.60 3.94
C GLU A 267 -3.20 -0.09 2.48
N ALA A 268 -4.34 0.23 1.88
CA ALA A 268 -4.38 0.86 0.57
C ALA A 268 -4.05 2.38 0.61
N ALA A 269 -4.11 3.02 1.78
CA ALA A 269 -4.06 4.46 1.97
C ALA A 269 -2.81 4.94 2.74
N CYS A 270 -2.49 6.22 2.60
CA CYS A 270 -1.36 6.89 3.21
C CYS A 270 -1.82 8.24 3.80
N ALA A 271 -2.52 8.16 4.93
CA ALA A 271 -3.19 9.29 5.59
C ALA A 271 -2.32 10.38 6.27
N SER A 272 -1.09 10.18 6.75
CA SER A 272 -0.28 8.97 6.93
C SER A 272 0.10 8.78 8.39
N VAL A 273 -0.77 8.09 9.15
CA VAL A 273 -0.55 7.82 10.60
C VAL A 273 0.62 6.87 10.89
N HIS A 274 1.18 6.25 9.85
CA HIS A 274 2.23 5.23 9.96
C HIS A 274 3.64 5.73 9.60
N GLY A 275 3.74 6.90 8.95
CA GLY A 275 5.00 7.55 8.58
C GLY A 275 6.06 6.62 7.98
N ALA A 276 7.32 6.81 8.40
CA ALA A 276 8.47 6.03 7.94
C ALA A 276 8.68 4.69 8.68
N ASN A 277 8.09 4.52 9.87
CA ASN A 277 8.03 3.26 10.61
C ASN A 277 6.86 3.27 11.59
N ARG A 278 6.40 2.06 11.91
CA ARG A 278 5.15 1.74 12.57
C ARG A 278 5.37 0.57 13.55
N LEU A 279 4.62 0.45 14.64
CA LEU A 279 4.85 -0.52 15.74
C LEU A 279 3.88 -1.74 15.68
N GLY A 280 3.19 -2.15 16.76
CA GLY A 280 2.33 -3.36 16.84
C GLY A 280 0.88 -3.16 17.36
N ALA A 281 -0.11 -3.58 16.57
CA ALA A 281 -1.59 -3.57 16.75
C ALA A 281 -2.51 -2.35 16.38
N ASN A 282 -2.03 -1.20 15.85
CA ASN A 282 -2.92 -0.16 15.23
C ASN A 282 -3.40 -0.40 13.78
N SER A 283 -3.09 -1.53 13.13
CA SER A 283 -3.69 -1.82 11.81
C SER A 283 -5.19 -1.82 11.93
N LEU A 284 -5.68 -2.65 12.85
CA LEU A 284 -7.09 -2.89 13.01
C LEU A 284 -7.79 -1.62 13.52
N LEU A 285 -7.05 -0.76 14.24
CA LEU A 285 -7.46 0.61 14.57
C LEU A 285 -7.61 1.49 13.31
N ASP A 286 -6.57 1.63 12.47
CA ASP A 286 -6.63 2.34 11.17
C ASP A 286 -7.80 1.83 10.32
N LEU A 287 -7.92 0.51 10.17
CA LEU A 287 -9.01 -0.11 9.41
C LEU A 287 -10.39 0.37 9.88
N VAL A 288 -10.68 0.32 11.19
CA VAL A 288 -12.02 0.71 11.69
C VAL A 288 -12.19 2.22 11.84
N VAL A 289 -11.12 2.97 12.13
CA VAL A 289 -11.16 4.44 12.29
C VAL A 289 -11.32 5.10 10.92
N PHE A 290 -10.43 4.85 9.96
CA PHE A 290 -10.52 5.48 8.64
C PHE A 290 -11.62 4.86 7.78
N GLY A 291 -11.93 3.58 7.95
CA GLY A 291 -13.14 2.98 7.36
C GLY A 291 -14.42 3.69 7.81
N ARG A 292 -14.52 4.08 9.08
CA ARG A 292 -15.63 4.91 9.59
C ARG A 292 -15.52 6.37 9.13
N ALA A 293 -14.32 6.95 9.12
CA ALA A 293 -14.11 8.35 8.74
C ALA A 293 -14.54 8.63 7.29
N CYS A 294 -14.27 7.70 6.35
CA CYS A 294 -14.77 7.78 4.98
C CYS A 294 -16.30 7.85 4.94
N ALA A 295 -17.00 6.98 5.69
CA ALA A 295 -18.46 6.96 5.74
C ALA A 295 -19.03 8.29 6.30
N LEU A 296 -18.51 8.76 7.43
CA LEU A 296 -18.91 10.03 8.05
C LEU A 296 -18.61 11.23 7.12
N SER A 297 -17.47 11.24 6.43
CA SER A 297 -17.11 12.32 5.51
C SER A 297 -17.98 12.35 4.25
N ILE A 298 -18.53 11.21 3.83
CA ILE A 298 -19.52 11.11 2.75
C ILE A 298 -20.90 11.56 3.27
N GLU A 299 -21.30 11.17 4.47
CA GLU A 299 -22.53 11.62 5.14
C GLU A 299 -22.56 13.15 5.35
N GLU A 300 -21.44 13.76 5.74
CA GLU A 300 -21.30 15.22 5.80
C GLU A 300 -21.54 15.87 4.42
N SER A 301 -20.92 15.32 3.37
CA SER A 301 -20.76 15.96 2.05
C SER A 301 -21.87 15.68 1.03
N CYS A 302 -22.59 14.57 1.16
CA CYS A 302 -23.53 14.03 0.17
C CYS A 302 -24.81 13.54 0.84
N ARG A 303 -25.85 13.21 0.08
CA ARG A 303 -27.12 12.65 0.57
C ARG A 303 -27.47 11.35 -0.17
N PRO A 304 -28.09 10.35 0.51
CA PRO A 304 -28.61 9.17 -0.17
C PRO A 304 -29.57 9.52 -1.30
N GLY A 305 -29.42 8.89 -2.46
CA GLY A 305 -30.18 9.22 -3.67
C GLY A 305 -29.76 10.51 -4.40
N ASP A 306 -28.62 11.13 -4.07
CA ASP A 306 -28.00 12.16 -4.92
C ASP A 306 -27.78 11.64 -6.35
N LYS A 307 -27.84 12.55 -7.35
CA LYS A 307 -27.78 12.15 -8.75
C LYS A 307 -26.41 11.58 -9.14
N VAL A 308 -26.36 10.28 -9.39
CA VAL A 308 -25.19 9.56 -9.94
C VAL A 308 -24.65 10.28 -11.20
N PRO A 309 -23.35 10.62 -11.26
CA PRO A 309 -22.75 11.26 -12.43
C PRO A 309 -22.79 10.36 -13.68
N PRO A 310 -23.09 10.90 -14.87
CA PRO A 310 -23.07 10.12 -16.11
C PRO A 310 -21.63 9.80 -16.54
N ILE A 311 -21.41 8.55 -16.92
CA ILE A 311 -20.16 8.10 -17.55
C ILE A 311 -20.25 8.17 -19.08
N LYS A 312 -19.11 8.16 -19.78
CA LYS A 312 -19.09 8.02 -21.24
C LYS A 312 -19.54 6.61 -21.65
N PRO A 313 -20.21 6.40 -22.80
CA PRO A 313 -20.66 5.08 -23.25
C PRO A 313 -19.55 4.04 -23.46
N ASN A 314 -18.29 4.49 -23.58
CA ASN A 314 -17.08 3.67 -23.72
C ASN A 314 -16.23 3.61 -22.45
N ALA A 315 -16.72 4.11 -21.30
CA ALA A 315 -15.97 4.14 -20.06
C ALA A 315 -15.60 2.71 -19.60
N GLY A 316 -14.30 2.43 -19.52
CA GLY A 316 -13.77 1.12 -19.14
C GLY A 316 -13.29 0.24 -20.31
N GLU A 317 -13.44 0.66 -21.57
CA GLU A 317 -13.00 -0.12 -22.74
C GLU A 317 -11.51 -0.54 -22.66
N GLU A 318 -10.61 0.37 -22.25
CA GLU A 318 -9.18 0.06 -22.02
C GLU A 318 -8.97 -1.13 -21.08
N SER A 319 -9.81 -1.26 -20.05
CA SER A 319 -9.70 -2.34 -19.05
C SER A 319 -10.15 -3.68 -19.63
N VAL A 320 -11.18 -3.68 -20.48
CA VAL A 320 -11.63 -4.88 -21.21
C VAL A 320 -10.59 -5.28 -22.26
N MET A 321 -10.07 -4.33 -23.03
CA MET A 321 -8.99 -4.57 -24.00
C MET A 321 -7.72 -5.12 -23.34
N ASN A 322 -7.34 -4.59 -22.17
CA ASN A 322 -6.22 -5.12 -21.40
C ASN A 322 -6.49 -6.53 -20.85
N LEU A 323 -7.71 -6.80 -20.37
CA LEU A 323 -8.11 -8.14 -19.93
C LEU A 323 -8.02 -9.15 -21.08
N ASP A 324 -8.47 -8.78 -22.28
CA ASP A 324 -8.44 -9.62 -23.47
C ASP A 324 -7.01 -9.85 -23.99
N LYS A 325 -6.19 -8.78 -24.08
CA LYS A 325 -4.75 -8.85 -24.40
C LYS A 325 -4.01 -9.80 -23.46
N LEU A 326 -4.38 -9.86 -22.18
CA LEU A 326 -3.81 -10.78 -21.18
C LEU A 326 -4.41 -12.20 -21.25
N ARG A 327 -5.67 -12.35 -21.66
CA ARG A 327 -6.36 -13.64 -21.81
C ARG A 327 -5.78 -14.47 -22.96
N PHE A 328 -5.41 -13.80 -24.06
CA PHE A 328 -4.87 -14.43 -25.27
C PHE A 328 -3.36 -14.18 -25.48
N ALA A 329 -2.63 -13.87 -24.40
CA ALA A 329 -1.19 -13.58 -24.45
C ALA A 329 -0.32 -14.84 -24.72
N ASP A 330 -0.06 -15.14 -25.99
CA ASP A 330 0.85 -16.22 -26.42
C ASP A 330 2.33 -15.79 -26.45
N GLY A 331 2.78 -15.18 -25.35
CA GLY A 331 4.15 -14.67 -25.18
C GLY A 331 5.12 -15.72 -24.63
N SER A 332 6.41 -15.59 -24.96
CA SER A 332 7.46 -16.54 -24.53
C SER A 332 7.74 -16.56 -23.03
N ILE A 333 7.33 -15.53 -22.27
CA ILE A 333 7.53 -15.43 -20.81
C ILE A 333 6.20 -15.59 -20.10
N ARG A 334 6.06 -16.65 -19.30
CA ARG A 334 4.83 -16.93 -18.54
C ARG A 334 4.69 -16.03 -17.31
N THR A 335 3.44 -15.71 -16.94
CA THR A 335 3.12 -14.83 -15.80
C THR A 335 3.75 -15.28 -14.47
N SER A 336 3.87 -16.60 -14.25
CA SER A 336 4.53 -17.17 -13.06
C SER A 336 6.03 -16.88 -13.02
N GLU A 337 6.69 -16.87 -14.18
CA GLU A 337 8.12 -16.62 -14.35
C GLU A 337 8.43 -15.12 -14.26
N LEU A 338 7.60 -14.26 -14.85
CA LEU A 338 7.68 -12.81 -14.68
C LEU A 338 7.46 -12.41 -13.22
N ARG A 339 6.44 -12.97 -12.55
CA ARG A 339 6.17 -12.76 -11.12
C ARG A 339 7.35 -13.20 -10.24
N LEU A 340 7.88 -14.39 -10.48
CA LEU A 340 9.05 -14.90 -9.75
C LEU A 340 10.30 -14.05 -10.02
N SER A 341 10.47 -13.55 -11.24
CA SER A 341 11.56 -12.65 -11.61
C SER A 341 11.44 -11.31 -10.91
N MET A 342 10.25 -10.71 -10.81
CA MET A 342 10.01 -9.49 -10.04
C MET A 342 10.28 -9.70 -8.54
N GLN A 343 9.77 -10.79 -7.96
CA GLN A 343 10.01 -11.16 -6.56
C GLN A 343 11.51 -11.39 -6.28
N LYS A 344 12.22 -12.05 -7.19
CA LYS A 344 13.67 -12.25 -7.13
C LYS A 344 14.44 -10.95 -7.33
N VAL A 345 14.08 -10.07 -8.28
CA VAL A 345 14.72 -8.75 -8.44
C VAL A 345 14.58 -7.91 -7.17
N ARG A 346 13.42 -7.95 -6.49
CA ARG A 346 13.20 -7.30 -5.18
C ARG A 346 14.01 -7.90 -4.02
N THR A 347 14.73 -9.01 -4.24
CA THR A 347 15.61 -9.66 -3.24
C THR A 347 17.05 -9.88 -3.71
N TRP A 348 17.32 -9.77 -5.02
CA TRP A 348 18.54 -10.16 -5.74
C TRP A 348 18.63 -9.45 -7.10
N THR A 349 19.25 -8.27 -7.17
CA THR A 349 19.75 -7.70 -8.44
C THR A 349 21.14 -8.25 -8.76
N ARG A 350 21.16 -9.40 -9.47
CA ARG A 350 22.26 -10.00 -10.28
C ARG A 350 23.63 -9.28 -10.16
N SER A 351 24.64 -9.78 -9.44
CA SER A 351 25.38 -11.02 -9.72
C SER A 351 26.43 -11.26 -8.62
N GLY A 352 26.80 -12.52 -8.34
CA GLY A 352 27.86 -12.84 -7.38
C GLY A 352 27.46 -12.84 -5.89
N VAL A 353 27.17 -14.03 -5.37
CA VAL A 353 27.34 -14.53 -3.99
C VAL A 353 27.40 -13.52 -2.81
N SER A 354 26.50 -13.73 -1.84
CA SER A 354 26.58 -13.37 -0.39
C SER A 354 26.32 -11.94 0.12
N ARG A 355 26.36 -10.86 -0.68
CA ARG A 355 26.40 -9.49 -0.10
C ARG A 355 25.14 -8.62 -0.25
N LEU A 356 24.12 -9.01 -1.01
CA LEU A 356 23.15 -8.02 -1.54
C LEU A 356 21.94 -7.62 -0.66
N ALA A 357 21.34 -8.51 0.15
CA ALA A 357 20.27 -8.06 1.08
C ALA A 357 20.82 -7.00 2.06
N ALA A 358 22.06 -7.26 2.52
CA ALA A 358 22.93 -6.35 3.25
C ALA A 358 23.22 -5.03 2.49
N TYR A 359 23.25 -5.04 1.16
CA TYR A 359 23.61 -3.94 0.28
C TYR A 359 22.41 -3.09 -0.17
N LEU A 360 21.25 -3.69 -0.43
CA LEU A 360 19.99 -2.95 -0.62
C LEU A 360 19.60 -2.27 0.69
N ALA A 361 19.76 -2.94 1.83
CA ALA A 361 19.73 -2.28 3.13
C ALA A 361 20.79 -1.15 3.19
N LEU A 362 22.04 -1.36 2.79
CA LEU A 362 23.07 -0.30 2.83
C LEU A 362 22.81 0.88 1.88
N HIS A 363 22.21 0.70 0.71
CA HIS A 363 21.87 1.78 -0.22
C HIS A 363 20.58 2.51 0.19
N TRP A 364 19.59 1.80 0.74
CA TRP A 364 18.43 2.42 1.39
C TRP A 364 18.87 3.16 2.67
N PHE A 365 19.84 2.63 3.42
CA PHE A 365 20.55 3.36 4.47
C PHE A 365 21.35 4.53 3.94
N TYR A 366 22.00 4.47 2.76
CA TYR A 366 22.75 5.61 2.22
C TYR A 366 21.80 6.71 1.74
N PHE A 367 20.66 6.34 1.15
CA PHE A 367 19.55 7.21 0.80
C PHE A 367 18.97 7.88 2.06
N LEU A 368 18.56 7.12 3.07
CA LEU A 368 18.05 7.65 4.34
C LEU A 368 19.11 8.45 5.10
N LYS A 369 20.36 7.99 5.17
CA LYS A 369 21.46 8.70 5.84
C LYS A 369 21.82 10.00 5.12
N ASN A 370 21.63 10.10 3.80
CA ASN A 370 21.80 11.35 3.06
C ASN A 370 20.55 12.25 3.13
N ARG A 371 19.33 11.69 3.25
CA ARG A 371 18.08 12.41 3.60
C ARG A 371 18.26 13.07 4.98
N PHE A 372 18.55 12.28 6.02
CA PHE A 372 18.72 12.75 7.40
C PHE A 372 20.04 13.52 7.67
N ARG A 373 21.08 13.40 6.84
CA ARG A 373 22.31 14.22 6.98
C ARG A 373 22.07 15.72 6.84
N GLY A 374 20.96 16.13 6.20
CA GLY A 374 20.60 17.53 6.04
C GLY A 374 19.87 18.14 7.24
N MET A 375 19.39 17.36 8.21
CA MET A 375 18.44 17.84 9.24
C MET A 375 18.94 19.09 9.97
N GLN A 376 18.02 19.96 10.39
CA GLN A 376 18.34 20.84 11.52
C GLN A 376 18.82 19.96 12.67
N HIS A 377 19.87 20.39 13.36
CA HIS A 377 20.41 19.60 14.45
C HIS A 377 19.51 19.76 15.67
N TYR A 378 18.40 19.01 15.70
CA TYR A 378 17.56 18.80 16.89
C TYR A 378 18.33 18.07 18.02
N SER A 379 19.54 17.58 17.73
CA SER A 379 20.57 17.18 18.70
C SER A 379 21.35 18.37 19.32
N ARG A 380 20.94 19.60 19.03
CA ARG A 380 21.48 20.88 19.52
C ARG A 380 20.32 21.87 19.73
N THR A 381 20.59 22.99 20.39
CA THR A 381 19.64 24.09 20.52
C THR A 381 19.21 24.61 19.15
N ILE A 382 17.91 24.75 18.92
CA ILE A 382 17.33 25.25 17.65
C ILE A 382 17.60 26.77 17.48
N GLN A 383 17.74 27.49 18.60
CA GLN A 383 17.97 28.93 18.64
C GLN A 383 19.23 29.33 17.85
N GLY A 384 19.05 30.06 16.74
CA GLY A 384 20.12 30.50 15.84
C GLY A 384 20.38 29.59 14.63
N GLN A 385 19.71 28.43 14.50
CA GLN A 385 19.78 27.62 13.28
C GLN A 385 18.88 28.23 12.19
N GLN A 386 19.42 28.49 11.00
CA GLN A 386 18.61 28.87 9.84
C GLN A 386 17.69 27.70 9.43
N LYS A 387 16.45 28.02 9.02
CA LYS A 387 15.54 27.02 8.43
C LYS A 387 15.96 26.74 6.99
N LYS A 388 16.15 25.47 6.66
CA LYS A 388 16.60 25.03 5.33
C LYS A 388 15.48 25.14 4.28
N PRO A 389 15.81 25.36 2.98
CA PRO A 389 14.83 25.36 1.90
C PRO A 389 14.08 24.02 1.78
N PHE A 390 12.84 24.04 1.30
CA PHE A 390 12.03 22.84 1.05
C PHE A 390 12.63 21.91 -0.01
N GLU A 391 13.52 22.40 -0.85
CA GLU A 391 14.28 21.63 -1.84
C GLU A 391 15.25 20.64 -1.16
N GLU A 392 15.81 20.99 0.00
CA GLU A 392 16.67 20.09 0.79
C GLU A 392 15.91 18.83 1.27
N PRO A 393 16.58 17.68 1.48
CA PRO A 393 15.94 16.37 1.49
C PRO A 393 15.35 15.99 2.87
N LEU A 394 14.41 16.78 3.39
CA LEU A 394 13.92 16.68 4.78
C LEU A 394 12.40 16.67 4.91
N GLU A 395 11.90 15.92 5.90
CA GLU A 395 10.54 16.05 6.49
C GLU A 395 9.40 16.28 5.48
N LYS A 396 9.45 15.53 4.37
CA LYS A 396 8.50 15.56 3.26
C LYS A 396 8.20 14.15 2.75
N HIS A 397 6.92 13.91 2.45
CA HIS A 397 6.41 12.70 1.83
C HIS A 397 6.87 12.61 0.38
N THR A 398 7.16 11.41 -0.09
CA THR A 398 7.52 11.13 -1.49
C THR A 398 6.24 10.85 -2.28
N LEU A 399 6.02 11.54 -3.40
CA LEU A 399 4.91 11.29 -4.32
C LEU A 399 5.45 10.66 -5.60
N SER A 400 4.92 9.50 -5.96
CA SER A 400 5.34 8.72 -7.14
C SER A 400 4.24 8.62 -8.17
N TYR A 401 4.58 8.94 -9.42
CA TYR A 401 3.75 8.77 -10.60
C TYR A 401 4.47 7.82 -11.57
N VAL A 402 3.70 7.08 -12.37
CA VAL A 402 4.23 6.24 -13.45
C VAL A 402 3.50 6.63 -14.73
N ASP A 403 4.26 7.02 -15.75
CA ASP A 403 3.66 7.35 -17.05
C ASP A 403 3.19 6.09 -17.78
N ARG A 404 1.95 6.13 -18.28
CA ARG A 404 1.31 5.06 -19.04
C ARG A 404 1.85 4.98 -20.47
N GLN A 405 2.33 6.08 -21.05
CA GLN A 405 2.74 6.16 -22.46
C GLN A 405 4.01 5.35 -22.77
N HIS A 406 4.88 5.12 -21.76
CA HIS A 406 6.18 4.48 -21.96
C HIS A 406 6.26 3.01 -21.46
N TRP A 407 5.12 2.37 -21.16
CA TRP A 407 5.09 0.97 -20.68
C TRP A 407 5.68 -0.05 -21.66
N GLU A 408 5.74 0.26 -22.96
CA GLU A 408 6.30 -0.64 -23.99
C GLU A 408 7.81 -0.39 -24.26
N GLY A 409 8.54 0.28 -23.35
CA GLY A 409 10.01 0.28 -23.42
C GLY A 409 10.81 0.95 -22.30
N GLN A 410 10.31 2.01 -21.65
CA GLN A 410 11.08 2.79 -20.66
C GLN A 410 10.16 3.28 -19.53
N CYS A 411 10.09 2.56 -18.41
CA CYS A 411 9.20 2.92 -17.30
C CYS A 411 9.63 4.24 -16.61
N GLY A 412 9.10 5.37 -17.10
CA GLY A 412 9.27 6.69 -16.50
C GLY A 412 8.55 6.78 -15.14
N VAL A 413 9.33 6.85 -14.06
CA VAL A 413 8.83 7.14 -12.71
C VAL A 413 9.18 8.58 -12.38
N THR A 414 8.15 9.41 -12.23
CA THR A 414 8.30 10.81 -11.80
C THR A 414 8.13 10.88 -10.28
N LEU A 415 9.03 11.61 -9.61
CA LEU A 415 8.98 11.83 -8.16
C LEU A 415 8.77 13.31 -7.85
N GLU A 416 7.72 13.59 -7.09
CA GLU A 416 7.44 14.89 -6.45
C GLU A 416 7.49 14.73 -4.92
N TYR A 417 7.30 15.82 -4.19
CA TYR A 417 7.25 15.80 -2.72
C TYR A 417 6.20 16.77 -2.19
N ARG A 418 5.52 16.37 -1.11
CA ARG A 418 4.62 17.25 -0.32
C ARG A 418 5.04 17.28 1.15
N PRO A 419 4.88 18.41 1.86
CA PRO A 419 5.30 18.51 3.26
C PRO A 419 4.52 17.54 4.17
N VAL A 420 5.14 17.14 5.29
CA VAL A 420 4.43 16.52 6.41
C VAL A 420 3.47 17.55 7.03
N ILE A 421 2.34 17.07 7.57
CA ILE A 421 1.40 17.91 8.33
C ILE A 421 1.69 17.71 9.82
N ASP A 422 2.47 18.60 10.41
CA ASP A 422 2.86 18.52 11.83
C ASP A 422 1.68 18.88 12.77
N LYS A 423 0.79 19.77 12.32
CA LYS A 423 -0.31 20.33 13.12
C LYS A 423 -1.35 19.27 13.47
N THR A 424 -1.72 19.22 14.74
CA THR A 424 -2.85 18.40 15.22
C THR A 424 -4.21 19.03 14.87
N LEU A 425 -5.31 18.32 15.14
CA LEU A 425 -6.66 18.84 14.98
C LEU A 425 -7.02 19.94 16.00
N ASN A 426 -6.36 19.97 17.15
CA ASN A 426 -6.54 20.97 18.20
C ASN A 426 -5.30 21.03 19.10
N GLU A 427 -4.43 22.02 18.85
CA GLU A 427 -3.17 22.23 19.57
C GLU A 427 -3.35 22.40 21.09
N ALA A 428 -4.54 22.85 21.55
CA ALA A 428 -4.83 23.04 22.98
C ALA A 428 -5.24 21.76 23.72
N ASP A 429 -5.66 20.70 23.01
CA ASP A 429 -5.98 19.38 23.58
C ASP A 429 -4.87 18.36 23.30
N CYS A 430 -4.25 18.44 22.12
CA CYS A 430 -3.04 17.68 21.79
C CYS A 430 -2.05 18.60 21.09
N ALA A 431 -1.00 19.00 21.81
CA ALA A 431 0.09 19.77 21.24
C ALA A 431 0.86 18.97 20.17
N THR A 432 1.45 19.67 19.22
CA THR A 432 2.33 19.11 18.19
C THR A 432 3.62 18.60 18.82
N VAL A 433 3.99 17.35 18.55
CA VAL A 433 5.26 16.76 19.03
C VAL A 433 6.39 17.10 18.03
N PRO A 434 7.40 17.91 18.40
CA PRO A 434 8.46 18.30 17.49
C PRO A 434 9.43 17.14 17.19
N PRO A 435 10.12 17.13 16.03
CA PRO A 435 11.14 16.14 15.72
C PRO A 435 12.28 16.12 16.76
N ALA A 436 12.68 14.92 17.17
CA ALA A 436 13.67 14.68 18.21
C ALA A 436 14.57 13.47 17.88
N ILE A 437 15.60 13.22 18.71
CA ILE A 437 16.39 11.99 18.62
C ILE A 437 15.50 10.80 18.99
N ARG A 438 15.38 9.83 18.06
CA ARG A 438 14.57 8.61 18.24
C ARG A 438 15.46 7.42 18.62
N SER A 439 15.45 7.07 19.91
CA SER A 439 16.13 5.91 20.52
C SER A 439 15.18 5.14 21.44
N TYR A 440 15.49 3.87 21.71
CA TYR A 440 14.68 2.90 22.48
C TYR A 440 15.59 2.05 23.38
#